data_AF-A0AAV9IV89-F1
#
_entry.id   AF-A0AAV9IV89-F1
#
_cell.length_a   1.000
_cell.length_b   1.000
_cell.length_c   1.000
_cell.angle_alpha   90.00
_cell.angle_beta   90.00
_cell.angle_gamma   90.00
#
_symmetry.space_group_name_H-M   'P 1'
#
loop_
_entity.id
_entity.type
_entity.pdbx_description
1 polymer ?
#
loop_
_entity_poly.entity_id
_entity_poly.type
_entity_poly.pdbx_seq_one_letter_code
_entity_poly.pdbx_strand_id
1 'polypeptide(L)'
;MYLSVRSVPSSTLTRIRRFGSVQYSCRRSYVRRWMAVAAASSDAVRPDVLILTNGPGELMTWVRPVLPLLSARYRLSIALAPCVHASGSEADVARGMEGVERVLPPAHFVAFLAGMERPTDWWQRRSRIDEYNRDGVTAPLPGAFWSPSGAVLFLGGDQFFAGCIARRLRYPCVAYAEWDAMWPGWIPYYAVRWRTIRERARREKLSFRLARWWRWRGRRRRRQALDTQRMTPDTAPVIHVIGDLTTDGVRASVQNPQKVSAMRHKFVGRETSSSANTYLVALLPGSKSVKLASMVPFLLACAYWMTRRCAARIAFVVPLAPGLSAHQLAAYADPQHNPVVERVGGAAAVLGPGASNDATNTVLRITHLYSGDTGSHRERTPASMPVTVHLHTEAPAYPLLAACDLCLTTVGANTAELAALHTPTMVLVPTQQFEDMRAWDGLIGLLCRVPLIGALLARLINRLVLWQYRTGRFGYVALPNRWAGNREVMLERVGRLQAVSVADEAVALLGDATRRQRLRQALAEVVGPPGALRRLVALVDRAVQKRQRAKEGNREEQRECATRPA
;
A
#
# COMPACT_ATOMS: atom_id res chain seq x y z
N MET A 1 -1.13 -38.14 -8.24
CA MET A 1 -1.59 -38.47 -9.60
C MET A 1 -0.73 -37.67 -10.58
N TYR A 2 0.30 -38.32 -11.12
CA TYR A 2 1.25 -37.75 -12.07
C TYR A 2 0.57 -37.54 -13.43
N LEU A 3 0.64 -36.34 -14.01
CA LEU A 3 0.25 -36.10 -15.40
C LEU A 3 1.51 -35.90 -16.25
N SER A 4 1.70 -36.87 -17.13
CA SER A 4 2.73 -37.00 -18.15
C SER A 4 2.66 -35.87 -19.18
N VAL A 5 3.80 -35.23 -19.45
CA VAL A 5 3.98 -34.29 -20.55
C VAL A 5 4.17 -35.11 -21.83
N ARG A 6 3.11 -35.24 -22.64
CA ARG A 6 3.23 -35.73 -24.01
C ARG A 6 3.74 -34.61 -24.92
N SER A 7 4.75 -34.98 -25.70
CA SER A 7 5.41 -34.21 -26.76
C SER A 7 4.41 -33.65 -27.78
N VAL A 8 4.51 -32.35 -28.05
CA VAL A 8 3.79 -31.67 -29.13
C VAL A 8 4.55 -31.89 -30.45
N PRO A 9 3.89 -32.23 -31.57
CA PRO A 9 4.55 -32.50 -32.84
C PRO A 9 5.25 -31.27 -33.44
N SER A 10 6.39 -31.49 -34.08
CA SER A 10 7.28 -30.50 -34.68
C SER A 10 6.68 -29.69 -35.84
N SER A 11 5.46 -30.00 -36.31
CA SER A 11 4.74 -29.25 -37.34
C SER A 11 3.92 -28.06 -36.81
N THR A 12 3.76 -27.92 -35.49
CA THR A 12 3.09 -26.74 -34.87
C THR A 12 4.06 -25.56 -34.67
N LEU A 13 5.37 -25.79 -34.70
CA LEU A 13 6.41 -24.76 -34.52
C LEU A 13 6.53 -23.77 -35.70
N THR A 14 6.00 -24.11 -36.87
CA THR A 14 6.09 -23.28 -38.07
C THR A 14 4.89 -22.33 -38.25
N ARG A 15 3.74 -22.58 -37.60
CA ARG A 15 2.60 -21.65 -37.56
C ARG A 15 2.69 -20.62 -36.42
N ILE A 16 3.49 -20.87 -35.38
CA ILE A 16 3.71 -19.93 -34.27
C ILE A 16 4.63 -18.76 -34.67
N ARG A 17 5.38 -18.87 -35.78
CA ARG A 17 6.23 -17.77 -36.29
C ARG A 17 5.49 -16.64 -36.99
N ARG A 18 4.18 -16.75 -37.28
CA ARG A 18 3.41 -15.70 -37.98
C ARG A 18 2.45 -14.86 -37.12
N PHE A 19 2.28 -15.18 -35.83
CA PHE A 19 1.47 -14.35 -34.91
C PHE A 19 2.30 -13.60 -33.84
N GLY A 20 3.64 -13.70 -33.89
CA GLY A 20 4.55 -13.06 -32.93
C GLY A 20 5.16 -11.72 -33.37
N SER A 21 4.71 -11.12 -34.48
CA SER A 21 5.33 -9.92 -35.07
C SER A 21 4.38 -8.73 -35.17
N VAL A 22 3.60 -8.44 -34.14
CA VAL A 22 3.34 -7.02 -33.82
C VAL A 22 4.51 -6.53 -32.98
N GLN A 23 5.70 -6.55 -33.59
CA GLN A 23 6.77 -5.69 -33.14
C GLN A 23 6.23 -4.26 -33.20
N TYR A 24 6.48 -3.47 -32.16
CA TYR A 24 6.45 -2.01 -32.21
C TYR A 24 7.60 -1.51 -33.15
N SER A 25 7.72 -2.08 -34.36
CA SER A 25 8.89 -1.93 -35.24
C SER A 25 8.92 -0.59 -35.98
N CYS A 26 7.88 0.25 -35.87
CA CYS A 26 7.98 1.62 -36.34
C CYS A 26 7.09 2.58 -35.54
N ARG A 27 7.71 3.54 -34.84
CA ARG A 27 7.05 4.64 -34.11
C ARG A 27 6.04 5.38 -35.01
N ARG A 28 6.31 5.49 -36.31
CA ARG A 28 5.39 6.08 -37.30
C ARG A 28 4.09 5.30 -37.42
N SER A 29 4.13 3.96 -37.46
CA SER A 29 2.93 3.13 -37.62
C SER A 29 2.05 3.11 -36.37
N TYR A 30 2.65 3.16 -35.17
CA TYR A 30 1.91 3.29 -33.91
C TYR A 30 1.26 4.67 -33.78
N VAL A 31 2.03 5.73 -34.03
CA VAL A 31 1.54 7.11 -33.94
C VAL A 31 0.49 7.39 -35.02
N ARG A 32 0.61 6.82 -36.24
CA ARG A 32 -0.42 6.93 -37.28
C ARG A 32 -1.73 6.25 -36.89
N ARG A 33 -1.67 5.01 -36.37
CA ARG A 33 -2.86 4.31 -35.85
C ARG A 33 -3.49 5.06 -34.68
N TRP A 34 -2.67 5.61 -33.79
CA TRP A 34 -3.14 6.45 -32.70
C TRP A 34 -3.79 7.75 -33.19
N MET A 35 -3.18 8.44 -34.16
CA MET A 35 -3.73 9.67 -34.74
C MET A 35 -5.06 9.41 -35.45
N ALA A 36 -5.21 8.27 -36.13
CA ALA A 36 -6.48 7.87 -36.74
C ALA A 36 -7.59 7.68 -35.69
N VAL A 37 -7.26 7.11 -34.53
CA VAL A 37 -8.21 6.93 -33.42
C VAL A 37 -8.50 8.25 -32.69
N ALA A 38 -7.49 9.09 -32.50
CA ALA A 38 -7.64 10.41 -31.88
C ALA A 38 -8.48 11.34 -32.76
N ALA A 39 -8.32 11.30 -34.08
CA ALA A 39 -9.12 12.09 -35.03
C ALA A 39 -10.58 11.61 -35.12
N ALA A 40 -10.85 10.35 -34.78
CA ALA A 40 -12.20 9.76 -34.77
C ALA A 40 -12.93 9.95 -33.42
N SER A 41 -12.26 10.51 -32.40
CA SER A 41 -12.83 10.72 -31.07
C SER A 41 -13.08 12.22 -30.84
N SER A 42 -14.30 12.58 -30.43
CA SER A 42 -14.67 13.96 -30.08
C SER A 42 -14.09 14.44 -28.74
N ASP A 43 -13.45 13.57 -27.97
CA ASP A 43 -12.87 13.89 -26.66
C ASP A 43 -11.47 14.51 -26.80
N ALA A 44 -11.21 15.59 -26.05
CA ALA A 44 -9.88 16.17 -25.93
C ALA A 44 -8.88 15.12 -25.40
N VAL A 45 -7.83 14.86 -26.18
CA VAL A 45 -6.85 13.82 -25.88
C VAL A 45 -6.01 14.19 -24.64
N ARG A 46 -6.27 13.50 -23.53
CA ARG A 46 -5.53 13.69 -22.26
C ARG A 46 -4.17 12.98 -22.28
N PRO A 47 -3.11 13.54 -21.67
CA PRO A 47 -1.88 12.80 -21.41
C PRO A 47 -2.12 11.64 -20.45
N ASP A 48 -1.31 10.58 -20.55
CA ASP A 48 -1.41 9.43 -19.62
C ASP A 48 -0.59 9.66 -18.34
N VAL A 49 -1.13 9.23 -17.20
CA VAL A 49 -0.32 8.99 -16.00
C VAL A 49 -0.47 7.52 -15.60
N LEU A 50 0.63 6.79 -15.64
CA LEU A 50 0.70 5.43 -15.12
C LEU A 50 1.27 5.46 -13.70
N ILE A 51 0.44 5.11 -12.73
CA ILE A 51 0.78 5.02 -11.32
C ILE A 51 1.26 3.60 -11.00
N LEU A 52 2.50 3.46 -10.53
CA LEU A 52 3.05 2.20 -10.05
C LEU A 52 2.93 2.13 -8.53
N THR A 53 2.31 1.06 -8.04
CA THR A 53 2.12 0.76 -6.61
C THR A 53 2.19 -0.75 -6.38
N ASN A 54 2.37 -1.23 -5.15
CA ASN A 54 2.46 -2.67 -4.87
C ASN A 54 1.29 -3.18 -4.02
N GLY A 55 0.92 -2.46 -2.96
CA GLY A 55 0.25 -3.09 -1.83
C GLY A 55 -0.98 -2.32 -1.36
N PRO A 56 -1.77 -2.92 -0.47
CA PRO A 56 -3.08 -2.38 -0.09
C PRO A 56 -2.92 -1.07 0.70
N GLY A 57 -1.86 -0.97 1.52
CA GLY A 57 -1.52 0.27 2.23
C GLY A 57 -1.27 1.42 1.26
N GLU A 58 -0.28 1.29 0.39
CA GLU A 58 0.11 2.31 -0.60
C GLU A 58 -1.05 2.68 -1.54
N LEU A 59 -1.85 1.70 -1.95
CA LEU A 59 -3.02 1.91 -2.79
C LEU A 59 -4.07 2.78 -2.07
N MET A 60 -4.32 2.54 -0.78
CA MET A 60 -5.29 3.33 -0.01
C MET A 60 -4.73 4.68 0.45
N THR A 61 -3.47 4.73 0.90
CA THR A 61 -2.90 5.90 1.58
C THR A 61 -2.22 6.88 0.64
N TRP A 62 -1.68 6.40 -0.49
CA TRP A 62 -0.94 7.24 -1.43
C TRP A 62 -1.63 7.37 -2.78
N VAL A 63 -2.12 6.27 -3.37
CA VAL A 63 -2.76 6.31 -4.70
C VAL A 63 -4.13 6.99 -4.62
N ARG A 64 -5.06 6.45 -3.83
CA ARG A 64 -6.44 6.96 -3.72
C ARG A 64 -6.55 8.48 -3.55
N PRO A 65 -5.79 9.15 -2.65
CA PRO A 65 -5.92 10.60 -2.49
C PRO A 65 -5.29 11.42 -3.63
N VAL A 66 -4.39 10.84 -4.43
CA VAL A 66 -3.81 11.49 -5.62
C VAL A 66 -4.79 11.50 -6.80
N LEU A 67 -5.62 10.46 -6.93
CA LEU A 67 -6.51 10.27 -8.09
C LEU A 67 -7.40 11.49 -8.42
N PRO A 68 -8.19 12.07 -7.49
CA PRO A 68 -9.07 13.20 -7.82
C PRO A 68 -8.30 14.47 -8.23
N LEU A 69 -7.03 14.61 -7.85
CA LEU A 69 -6.20 15.74 -8.25
C LEU A 69 -5.63 15.58 -9.67
N LEU A 70 -5.56 14.36 -10.19
CA LEU A 70 -5.01 14.06 -11.51
C LEU A 70 -6.10 13.72 -12.56
N SER A 71 -7.21 13.09 -12.16
CA SER A 71 -8.21 12.52 -13.08
C SER A 71 -8.91 13.53 -13.98
N ALA A 72 -9.00 14.80 -13.54
CA ALA A 72 -9.53 15.88 -14.36
C ALA A 72 -8.65 16.20 -15.59
N ARG A 73 -7.33 15.98 -15.47
CA ARG A 73 -6.32 16.43 -16.45
C ARG A 73 -5.65 15.27 -17.20
N TYR A 74 -5.65 14.09 -16.60
CA TYR A 74 -4.90 12.94 -17.07
C TYR A 74 -5.79 11.71 -17.20
N ARG A 75 -5.46 10.87 -18.17
CA ARG A 75 -5.95 9.50 -18.21
C ARG A 75 -5.12 8.64 -17.26
N LEU A 76 -5.77 8.08 -16.24
CA LEU A 76 -5.06 7.37 -15.16
C LEU A 76 -5.05 5.87 -15.40
N SER A 77 -3.88 5.26 -15.20
CA SER A 77 -3.70 3.81 -15.21
C SER A 77 -2.94 3.39 -13.96
N ILE A 78 -3.39 2.34 -13.28
CA ILE A 78 -2.70 1.77 -12.12
C ILE A 78 -2.00 0.48 -12.53
N ALA A 79 -0.71 0.37 -12.24
CA ALA A 79 0.06 -0.86 -12.37
C ALA A 79 0.40 -1.40 -10.99
N LEU A 80 -0.06 -2.62 -10.72
CA LEU A 80 0.21 -3.32 -9.47
C LEU A 80 1.44 -4.21 -9.65
N ALA A 81 2.54 -3.84 -8.98
CA ALA A 81 3.72 -4.68 -8.91
C ALA A 81 3.45 -5.92 -8.03
N PRO A 82 4.04 -7.09 -8.34
CA PRO A 82 3.99 -8.25 -7.46
C PRO A 82 4.45 -7.90 -6.05
N CYS A 83 3.58 -8.15 -5.07
CA CYS A 83 3.81 -7.79 -3.68
C CYS A 83 3.58 -9.00 -2.77
N VAL A 84 4.58 -9.34 -1.95
CA VAL A 84 4.47 -10.37 -0.91
C VAL A 84 3.47 -10.00 0.19
N HIS A 85 3.08 -8.73 0.23
CA HIS A 85 2.17 -8.17 1.21
C HIS A 85 0.77 -7.89 0.66
N ALA A 86 0.47 -8.33 -0.56
CA ALA A 86 -0.85 -8.19 -1.16
C ALA A 86 -1.93 -9.00 -0.40
N SER A 87 -3.13 -8.44 -0.26
CA SER A 87 -4.35 -9.14 0.15
C SER A 87 -4.93 -10.01 -0.97
N GLY A 88 -4.60 -9.69 -2.23
CA GLY A 88 -5.16 -10.33 -3.42
C GLY A 88 -6.40 -9.61 -3.98
N SER A 89 -6.93 -8.60 -3.27
CA SER A 89 -8.07 -7.80 -3.70
C SER A 89 -7.69 -6.45 -4.32
N GLU A 90 -6.40 -6.10 -4.37
CA GLU A 90 -5.93 -4.78 -4.79
C GLU A 90 -6.38 -4.41 -6.21
N ALA A 91 -6.38 -5.37 -7.12
CA ALA A 91 -6.80 -5.13 -8.49
C ALA A 91 -8.27 -4.69 -8.53
N ASP A 92 -9.16 -5.41 -7.83
CA ASP A 92 -10.59 -5.09 -7.81
C ASP A 92 -10.86 -3.76 -7.12
N VAL A 93 -10.16 -3.49 -6.00
CA VAL A 93 -10.28 -2.20 -5.33
C VAL A 93 -9.81 -1.06 -6.23
N ALA A 94 -8.69 -1.22 -6.94
CA ALA A 94 -8.20 -0.22 -7.90
C ALA A 94 -9.14 -0.02 -9.09
N ARG A 95 -9.92 -1.05 -9.48
CA ARG A 95 -10.97 -0.94 -10.51
C ARG A 95 -12.19 -0.17 -10.04
N GLY A 96 -12.53 -0.26 -8.75
CA GLY A 96 -13.63 0.49 -8.16
C GLY A 96 -13.31 1.97 -7.88
N MET A 97 -12.06 2.42 -8.06
CA MET A 97 -11.68 3.81 -7.78
C MET A 97 -12.10 4.75 -8.90
N GLU A 98 -12.81 5.82 -8.52
CA GLU A 98 -13.21 6.87 -9.44
C GLU A 98 -11.99 7.53 -10.13
N GLY A 99 -12.11 7.77 -11.44
CA GLY A 99 -11.06 8.38 -12.25
C GLY A 99 -9.97 7.43 -12.75
N VAL A 100 -9.98 6.15 -12.36
CA VAL A 100 -9.07 5.13 -12.92
C VAL A 100 -9.66 4.56 -14.20
N GLU A 101 -8.87 4.54 -15.29
CA GLU A 101 -9.34 4.02 -16.59
C GLU A 101 -8.82 2.61 -16.88
N ARG A 102 -7.65 2.25 -16.35
CA ARG A 102 -7.02 0.94 -16.57
C ARG A 102 -6.30 0.43 -15.32
N VAL A 103 -6.36 -0.88 -15.07
CA VAL A 103 -5.62 -1.54 -13.97
C VAL A 103 -4.88 -2.75 -14.52
N LEU A 104 -3.54 -2.69 -14.49
CA LEU A 104 -2.66 -3.82 -14.76
C LEU A 104 -2.48 -4.61 -13.45
N PRO A 105 -3.04 -5.84 -13.35
CA PRO A 105 -2.90 -6.67 -12.16
C PRO A 105 -1.49 -7.32 -12.07
N PRO A 106 -1.09 -7.80 -10.89
CA PRO A 106 0.25 -8.38 -10.68
C PRO A 106 0.60 -9.56 -11.60
N ALA A 107 -0.38 -10.41 -11.95
CA ALA A 107 -0.18 -11.59 -12.78
C ALA A 107 0.36 -11.25 -14.19
N HIS A 108 0.01 -10.07 -14.68
CA HIS A 108 0.34 -9.57 -16.01
C HIS A 108 1.58 -8.66 -16.01
N PHE A 109 2.11 -8.32 -14.82
CA PHE A 109 3.15 -7.31 -14.66
C PHE A 109 4.44 -7.62 -15.43
N VAL A 110 4.92 -8.86 -15.34
CA VAL A 110 6.17 -9.29 -16.00
C VAL A 110 6.00 -9.33 -17.53
N ALA A 111 4.86 -9.82 -18.00
CA ALA A 111 4.56 -9.89 -19.43
C ALA A 111 4.40 -8.49 -20.05
N PHE A 112 3.80 -7.54 -19.32
CA PHE A 112 3.79 -6.13 -19.68
C PHE A 112 5.21 -5.54 -19.80
N LEU A 113 6.08 -5.79 -18.82
CA LEU A 113 7.48 -5.32 -18.85
C LEU A 113 8.27 -5.91 -20.03
N ALA A 114 8.11 -7.21 -20.29
CA ALA A 114 8.69 -7.92 -21.42
C ALA A 114 8.10 -7.50 -22.78
N GLY A 115 6.95 -6.84 -22.75
CA GLY A 115 6.26 -6.31 -23.91
C GLY A 115 5.47 -7.31 -24.73
N MET A 116 5.04 -8.37 -24.07
CA MET A 116 4.24 -9.43 -24.66
C MET A 116 2.74 -9.12 -24.61
N GLU A 117 2.32 -8.05 -23.92
CA GLU A 117 0.91 -7.69 -23.73
C GLU A 117 0.52 -6.34 -24.34
N ARG A 118 -0.75 -6.23 -24.70
CA ARG A 118 -1.39 -5.00 -25.20
C ARG A 118 -2.13 -4.30 -24.04
N PRO A 119 -2.24 -2.96 -24.06
CA PRO A 119 -2.99 -2.23 -23.05
C PRO A 119 -4.48 -2.60 -22.94
N THR A 120 -5.04 -3.20 -23.99
CA THR A 120 -6.40 -3.72 -24.05
C THR A 120 -6.63 -4.94 -23.16
N ASP A 121 -5.58 -5.68 -22.83
CA ASP A 121 -5.67 -6.98 -22.13
C ASP A 121 -6.05 -6.81 -20.65
N TRP A 122 -5.93 -5.58 -20.14
CA TRP A 122 -6.19 -5.20 -18.74
C TRP A 122 -7.06 -3.92 -18.63
N TRP A 123 -7.92 -3.69 -19.63
CA TRP A 123 -8.86 -2.56 -19.63
C TRP A 123 -10.12 -2.87 -18.80
N GLN A 124 -10.56 -1.91 -17.97
CA GLN A 124 -11.58 -2.14 -16.94
C GLN A 124 -13.02 -2.24 -17.46
N ARG A 125 -13.39 -1.48 -18.50
CA ARG A 125 -14.78 -1.45 -18.99
C ARG A 125 -14.99 -2.46 -20.12
N ARG A 126 -15.10 -3.74 -19.74
CA ARG A 126 -15.40 -4.84 -20.65
C ARG A 126 -16.71 -4.62 -21.41
N SER A 127 -17.73 -4.03 -20.76
CA SER A 127 -19.00 -3.65 -21.38
C SER A 127 -18.85 -2.70 -22.57
N ARG A 128 -17.95 -1.70 -22.49
CA ARG A 128 -17.66 -0.79 -23.60
C ARG A 128 -16.93 -1.47 -24.76
N ILE A 129 -16.14 -2.51 -24.47
CA ILE A 129 -15.48 -3.33 -25.48
C ILE A 129 -16.53 -4.17 -26.21
N ASP A 130 -17.47 -4.77 -25.47
CA ASP A 130 -18.53 -5.61 -26.03
C ASP A 130 -19.57 -4.80 -26.81
N GLU A 131 -19.86 -3.56 -26.39
CA GLU A 131 -20.72 -2.61 -27.10
C GLU A 131 -20.03 -2.10 -28.38
N TYR A 132 -18.76 -1.71 -28.31
CA TYR A 132 -17.98 -1.27 -29.46
C TYR A 132 -17.73 -2.39 -30.50
N ASN A 133 -17.52 -3.63 -30.04
CA ASN A 133 -17.38 -4.80 -30.91
C ASN A 133 -18.71 -5.19 -31.59
N ARG A 134 -19.86 -4.76 -31.06
CA ARG A 134 -21.19 -5.07 -31.60
C ARG A 134 -21.52 -4.25 -32.84
N ASP A 135 -20.98 -3.04 -32.95
CA ASP A 135 -21.23 -2.12 -34.06
C ASP A 135 -20.40 -2.41 -35.32
N GLY A 136 -19.66 -3.53 -35.37
CA GLY A 136 -18.91 -3.98 -36.56
C GLY A 136 -17.71 -3.12 -36.94
N VAL A 137 -17.42 -2.04 -36.20
CA VAL A 137 -16.30 -1.14 -36.48
C VAL A 137 -15.01 -1.70 -35.88
N THR A 138 -14.12 -2.21 -36.73
CA THR A 138 -12.76 -2.68 -36.40
C THR A 138 -11.76 -1.54 -36.12
N ALA A 139 -12.22 -0.37 -35.70
CA ALA A 139 -11.31 0.70 -35.29
C ALA A 139 -10.74 0.38 -33.89
N PRO A 140 -9.46 0.64 -33.62
CA PRO A 140 -8.89 0.26 -32.34
C PRO A 140 -9.35 1.24 -31.24
N LEU A 141 -9.83 0.69 -30.12
CA LEU A 141 -10.44 1.44 -29.02
C LEU A 141 -9.57 2.64 -28.56
N PRO A 142 -10.13 3.83 -28.26
CA PRO A 142 -9.37 5.00 -27.80
C PRO A 142 -8.47 4.73 -26.57
N GLY A 143 -8.86 3.77 -25.71
CA GLY A 143 -8.10 3.32 -24.54
C GLY A 143 -6.98 2.29 -24.82
N ALA A 144 -6.95 1.70 -26.02
CA ALA A 144 -6.01 0.64 -26.42
C ALA A 144 -4.56 1.12 -26.57
N PHE A 145 -4.37 2.43 -26.71
CA PHE A 145 -3.07 3.04 -26.97
C PHE A 145 -2.64 3.96 -25.85
N TRP A 146 -1.33 4.11 -25.70
CA TRP A 146 -0.69 5.15 -24.91
C TRP A 146 -0.66 6.45 -25.72
N SER A 147 -1.03 7.53 -25.07
CA SER A 147 -0.87 8.90 -25.55
C SER A 147 0.60 9.15 -25.92
N PRO A 148 0.88 10.01 -26.91
CA PRO A 148 2.25 10.42 -27.17
C PRO A 148 2.85 11.20 -26.00
N SER A 149 2.05 11.71 -25.05
CA SER A 149 2.48 12.45 -23.87
C SER A 149 1.97 11.79 -22.58
N GLY A 150 2.80 11.79 -21.53
CA GLY A 150 2.43 11.22 -20.25
C GLY A 150 3.57 11.19 -19.25
N ALA A 151 3.34 10.59 -18.09
CA ALA A 151 4.32 10.36 -17.03
C ALA A 151 4.12 8.99 -16.37
N VAL A 152 5.19 8.46 -15.79
CA VAL A 152 5.11 7.35 -14.83
C VAL A 152 5.26 7.96 -13.43
N LEU A 153 4.30 7.70 -12.57
CA LEU A 153 4.30 8.11 -11.17
C LEU A 153 4.53 6.89 -10.29
N PHE A 154 5.67 6.83 -9.61
CA PHE A 154 5.95 5.78 -8.63
C PHE A 154 5.45 6.22 -7.26
N LEU A 155 4.51 5.45 -6.71
CA LEU A 155 4.03 5.60 -5.35
C LEU A 155 4.40 4.40 -4.48
N GLY A 156 4.68 3.22 -5.03
CA GLY A 156 5.05 2.07 -4.21
C GLY A 156 5.62 0.90 -5.01
N GLY A 157 6.30 -0.03 -4.31
CA GLY A 157 7.03 -1.13 -4.94
C GLY A 157 8.51 -0.84 -5.11
N ASP A 158 9.07 -1.32 -6.22
CA ASP A 158 10.49 -1.11 -6.54
C ASP A 158 10.66 0.00 -7.59
N GLN A 159 11.48 1.00 -7.27
CA GLN A 159 11.83 2.11 -8.15
C GLN A 159 12.50 1.65 -9.46
N PHE A 160 13.14 0.48 -9.47
CA PHE A 160 13.67 -0.14 -10.67
C PHE A 160 12.57 -0.38 -11.71
N PHE A 161 11.44 -0.95 -11.29
CA PHE A 161 10.32 -1.20 -12.19
C PHE A 161 9.72 0.10 -12.72
N ALA A 162 9.63 1.15 -11.91
CA ALA A 162 9.21 2.47 -12.37
C ALA A 162 10.09 2.97 -13.53
N GLY A 163 11.42 2.85 -13.37
CA GLY A 163 12.39 3.21 -14.40
C GLY A 163 12.30 2.35 -15.67
N CYS A 164 12.02 1.06 -15.54
CA CYS A 164 11.76 0.15 -16.67
C CYS A 164 10.50 0.56 -17.45
N ILE A 165 9.39 0.78 -16.75
CA ILE A 165 8.12 1.21 -17.34
C ILE A 165 8.28 2.57 -18.03
N ALA A 166 8.93 3.53 -17.38
CA ALA A 166 9.17 4.87 -17.92
C ALA A 166 9.96 4.82 -19.24
N ARG A 167 11.00 3.98 -19.33
CA ARG A 167 11.75 3.77 -20.58
C ARG A 167 10.91 3.12 -21.67
N ARG A 168 10.13 2.09 -21.30
CA ARG A 168 9.27 1.37 -22.21
C ARG A 168 8.23 2.30 -22.85
N LEU A 169 7.58 3.13 -22.03
CA LEU A 169 6.58 4.11 -22.48
C LEU A 169 7.20 5.40 -23.02
N ARG A 170 8.51 5.61 -22.84
CA ARG A 170 9.25 6.85 -23.17
C ARG A 170 8.69 8.09 -22.46
N TYR A 171 8.14 7.87 -21.28
CA TYR A 171 7.62 8.90 -20.38
C TYR A 171 8.67 9.32 -19.35
N PRO A 172 8.68 10.58 -18.89
CA PRO A 172 9.38 10.95 -17.66
C PRO A 172 8.85 10.15 -16.47
N CYS A 173 9.73 9.85 -15.52
CA CYS A 173 9.38 9.21 -14.25
C CYS A 173 9.45 10.23 -13.11
N VAL A 174 8.40 10.26 -12.29
CA VAL A 174 8.35 10.97 -11.02
C VAL A 174 8.22 9.92 -9.92
N ALA A 175 9.12 9.90 -8.95
CA ALA A 175 9.09 8.94 -7.86
C ALA A 175 8.86 9.60 -6.52
N TYR A 176 7.82 9.20 -5.80
CA TYR A 176 7.71 9.47 -4.38
C TYR A 176 8.62 8.51 -3.62
N ALA A 177 9.54 9.05 -2.83
CA ALA A 177 10.53 8.28 -2.09
C ALA A 177 10.39 8.58 -0.58
N GLU A 178 9.81 7.62 0.14
CA GLU A 178 9.67 7.69 1.60
C GLU A 178 11.00 7.41 2.33
N TRP A 179 11.82 6.49 1.81
CA TRP A 179 13.05 6.03 2.48
C TRP A 179 14.32 6.45 1.75
N ASP A 180 14.42 6.11 0.47
CA ASP A 180 15.62 6.36 -0.34
C ASP A 180 15.25 6.70 -1.79
N ALA A 181 16.05 7.56 -2.42
CA ALA A 181 15.92 7.90 -3.83
C ALA A 181 16.92 7.06 -4.65
N MET A 182 16.47 5.92 -5.15
CA MET A 182 17.29 4.95 -5.88
C MET A 182 17.18 5.14 -7.38
N TRP A 183 18.22 4.75 -8.12
CA TRP A 183 18.29 4.84 -9.59
C TRP A 183 18.26 6.26 -10.19
N PRO A 184 19.07 7.21 -9.68
CA PRO A 184 19.05 8.62 -10.13
C PRO A 184 19.42 8.82 -11.60
N GLY A 185 20.10 7.85 -12.22
CA GLY A 185 20.38 7.85 -13.67
C GLY A 185 19.21 7.38 -14.55
N TRP A 186 18.11 6.94 -13.95
CA TRP A 186 16.92 6.40 -14.60
C TRP A 186 15.67 7.22 -14.28
N ILE A 187 15.60 7.81 -13.08
CA ILE A 187 14.47 8.60 -12.61
C ILE A 187 14.90 10.08 -12.52
N PRO A 188 14.33 10.97 -13.34
CA PRO A 188 14.74 12.38 -13.37
C PRO A 188 14.13 13.25 -12.26
N TYR A 189 13.00 12.84 -11.66
CA TYR A 189 12.29 13.61 -10.64
C TYR A 189 12.00 12.77 -9.41
N TYR A 190 12.41 13.26 -8.24
CA TYR A 190 12.07 12.67 -6.95
C TYR A 190 11.29 13.66 -6.10
N ALA A 191 10.20 13.17 -5.54
CA ALA A 191 9.48 13.79 -4.47
C ALA A 191 9.83 13.03 -3.18
N VAL A 192 10.64 13.62 -2.31
CA VAL A 192 11.09 12.95 -1.08
C VAL A 192 10.31 13.46 0.11
N ARG A 193 10.11 12.60 1.10
CA ARG A 193 9.47 12.98 2.36
C ARG A 193 10.32 13.97 3.17
N TRP A 194 11.61 13.67 3.34
CA TRP A 194 12.52 14.39 4.24
C TRP A 194 13.70 15.05 3.53
N ARG A 195 14.24 16.12 4.14
CA ARG A 195 15.50 16.76 3.71
C ARG A 195 16.69 15.81 3.77
N THR A 196 16.72 14.93 4.76
CA THR A 196 17.78 13.92 4.97
C THR A 196 17.89 12.95 3.79
N ILE A 197 16.77 12.54 3.20
CA ILE A 197 16.73 11.67 2.00
C ILE A 197 17.38 12.38 0.81
N ARG A 198 17.04 13.66 0.60
CA ARG A 198 17.65 14.48 -0.45
C ARG A 198 19.16 14.58 -0.26
N GLU A 199 19.63 14.75 0.97
CA GLU A 199 21.06 14.83 1.28
C GLU A 199 21.77 13.49 1.08
N ARG A 200 21.16 12.37 1.47
CA ARG A 200 21.69 11.02 1.22
C ARG A 200 21.78 10.73 -0.28
N ALA A 201 20.72 11.03 -1.03
CA ALA A 201 20.67 10.85 -2.48
C ALA A 201 21.75 11.68 -3.22
N ARG A 202 22.11 12.86 -2.69
CA ARG A 202 23.22 13.67 -3.21
C ARG A 202 24.60 13.09 -2.87
N ARG A 203 24.73 12.43 -1.71
CA ARG A 203 25.98 11.79 -1.24
C ARG A 203 26.27 10.46 -1.92
N GLU A 204 25.25 9.66 -2.21
CA GLU A 204 25.38 8.35 -2.85
C GLU A 204 25.71 8.44 -4.35
N LYS A 205 26.99 8.72 -4.65
CA LYS A 205 27.54 8.65 -6.01
C LYS A 205 27.76 7.21 -6.51
N LEU A 206 27.59 6.17 -5.68
CA LEU A 206 27.93 4.78 -6.01
C LEU A 206 26.95 4.14 -7.01
N SER A 207 25.64 4.40 -6.89
CA SER A 207 24.62 3.93 -7.84
C SER A 207 24.83 4.54 -9.24
N PHE A 208 25.38 5.75 -9.31
CA PHE A 208 25.81 6.38 -10.57
C PHE A 208 26.96 5.60 -11.25
N ARG A 209 27.85 4.94 -10.48
CA ARG A 209 28.99 4.16 -11.03
C ARG A 209 28.52 2.84 -11.65
N LEU A 210 27.59 2.12 -11.02
CA LEU A 210 27.01 0.89 -11.57
C LEU A 210 26.19 1.16 -12.84
N ALA A 211 25.42 2.25 -12.88
CA ALA A 211 24.73 2.69 -14.10
C ALA A 211 25.71 3.06 -15.24
N ARG A 212 26.87 3.65 -14.91
CA ARG A 212 27.98 3.87 -15.86
C ARG A 212 28.59 2.56 -16.35
N TRP A 213 28.81 1.59 -15.47
CA TRP A 213 29.39 0.29 -15.80
C TRP A 213 28.48 -0.56 -16.68
N TRP A 214 27.18 -0.63 -16.38
CA TRP A 214 26.18 -1.30 -17.23
C TRP A 214 26.09 -0.67 -18.63
N ARG A 215 26.19 0.66 -18.73
CA ARG A 215 26.29 1.37 -20.03
C ARG A 215 27.60 1.07 -20.76
N TRP A 216 28.72 0.96 -20.05
CA TRP A 216 30.01 0.61 -20.64
C TRP A 216 29.98 -0.78 -21.29
N ARG A 217 29.37 -1.78 -20.61
CA ARG A 217 29.11 -3.11 -21.19
C ARG A 217 28.14 -3.07 -22.37
N GLY A 218 27.08 -2.27 -22.30
CA GLY A 218 26.11 -2.11 -23.41
C GLY A 218 26.70 -1.40 -24.65
N ARG A 219 27.64 -0.46 -24.46
CA ARG A 219 28.29 0.28 -25.55
C ARG A 219 29.26 -0.57 -26.38
N ARG A 220 29.81 -1.67 -25.85
CA ARG A 220 30.63 -2.60 -26.65
C ARG A 220 29.83 -3.37 -27.70
N ARG A 221 28.50 -3.41 -27.64
CA ARG A 221 27.66 -4.19 -28.56
C ARG A 221 26.83 -3.37 -29.56
N ARG A 222 26.84 -2.04 -29.52
CA ARG A 222 26.11 -1.20 -30.49
C ARG A 222 26.91 0.04 -30.87
N ARG A 223 27.96 -0.17 -31.66
CA ARG A 223 28.48 0.83 -32.60
C ARG A 223 27.92 0.48 -33.97
N GLN A 224 26.68 0.89 -34.21
CA GLN A 224 26.06 1.19 -35.52
C GLN A 224 24.54 1.19 -35.32
N ALA A 225 23.90 2.19 -35.94
CA ALA A 225 22.46 2.43 -36.02
C ALA A 225 21.76 3.13 -34.83
N LEU A 226 21.17 4.27 -35.20
CA LEU A 226 20.08 5.04 -34.59
C LEU A 226 20.47 6.20 -33.66
N ASP A 227 20.65 7.32 -34.35
CA ASP A 227 20.40 8.70 -33.93
C ASP A 227 19.06 8.83 -33.16
N THR A 228 19.13 8.48 -31.88
CA THR A 228 18.08 8.73 -30.91
C THR A 228 18.55 9.94 -30.10
N GLN A 229 17.97 11.09 -30.43
CA GLN A 229 18.08 12.33 -29.68
C GLN A 229 18.24 12.07 -28.19
N ARG A 230 19.42 12.45 -27.73
CA ARG A 230 20.02 12.18 -26.44
C ARG A 230 19.06 12.63 -25.33
N MET A 231 18.60 11.70 -24.49
CA MET A 231 18.43 12.03 -23.08
C MET A 231 19.84 12.34 -22.56
N THR A 232 20.25 13.60 -22.57
CA THR A 232 21.50 14.06 -21.96
C THR A 232 21.44 13.71 -20.47
N PRO A 233 22.29 12.80 -19.96
CA PRO A 233 22.27 12.38 -18.56
C PRO A 233 22.99 13.36 -17.62
N ASP A 234 23.42 14.53 -18.09
CA ASP A 234 24.26 15.46 -17.33
C ASP A 234 23.51 16.33 -16.31
N THR A 235 22.19 16.38 -16.36
CA THR A 235 21.43 17.07 -15.31
C THR A 235 21.15 16.11 -14.17
N ALA A 236 21.74 16.39 -13.01
CA ALA A 236 21.42 15.74 -11.75
C ALA A 236 19.90 15.62 -11.56
N PRO A 237 19.41 14.53 -10.93
CA PRO A 237 17.97 14.38 -10.68
C PRO A 237 17.43 15.56 -9.89
N VAL A 238 16.22 16.00 -10.24
CA VAL A 238 15.53 17.06 -9.53
C VAL A 238 14.87 16.43 -8.30
N ILE A 239 15.35 16.80 -7.10
CA ILE A 239 14.86 16.25 -5.84
C ILE A 239 14.15 17.34 -5.03
N HIS A 240 12.82 17.21 -4.90
CA HIS A 240 11.97 18.11 -4.12
C HIS A 240 11.55 17.46 -2.81
N VAL A 241 11.71 18.16 -1.68
CA VAL A 241 11.16 17.72 -0.41
C VAL A 241 9.70 18.14 -0.37
N ILE A 242 8.79 17.16 -0.36
CA ILE A 242 7.35 17.42 -0.43
C ILE A 242 6.62 17.10 0.87
N GLY A 243 7.22 16.39 1.81
CA GLY A 243 6.54 15.92 3.03
C GLY A 243 5.81 14.60 2.81
N ASP A 244 4.85 14.30 3.67
CA ASP A 244 4.20 12.99 3.75
C ASP A 244 2.84 12.94 3.02
N LEU A 245 2.68 11.99 2.09
CA LEU A 245 1.43 11.82 1.33
C LEU A 245 0.28 11.26 2.18
N THR A 246 0.57 10.39 3.15
CA THR A 246 -0.45 9.79 4.02
C THR A 246 -1.19 10.88 4.79
N THR A 247 -0.45 11.88 5.29
CA THR A 247 -0.97 13.02 6.03
C THR A 247 -2.09 13.74 5.30
N ASP A 248 -1.90 14.03 4.02
CA ASP A 248 -2.91 14.73 3.23
C ASP A 248 -4.17 13.89 3.00
N GLY A 249 -4.01 12.62 2.65
CA GLY A 249 -5.14 11.72 2.39
C GLY A 249 -5.99 11.48 3.63
N VAL A 250 -5.33 11.30 4.77
CA VAL A 250 -5.97 11.10 6.07
C VAL A 250 -6.64 12.39 6.56
N ARG A 251 -5.92 13.51 6.56
CA ARG A 251 -6.44 14.79 7.08
C ARG A 251 -7.62 15.31 6.29
N ALA A 252 -7.64 15.14 4.96
CA ALA A 252 -8.80 15.52 4.14
C ALA A 252 -10.10 14.84 4.63
N SER A 253 -10.00 13.64 5.18
CA SER A 253 -11.15 12.86 5.65
C SER A 253 -11.66 13.31 7.03
N VAL A 254 -10.84 14.03 7.80
CA VAL A 254 -11.16 14.50 9.18
C VAL A 254 -11.25 16.03 9.29
N GLN A 255 -11.28 16.73 8.16
CA GLN A 255 -11.48 18.18 8.11
C GLN A 255 -12.86 18.62 8.62
N ASN A 256 -13.87 17.74 8.58
CA ASN A 256 -15.20 18.03 9.11
C ASN A 256 -15.32 17.52 10.56
N PRO A 257 -15.29 18.41 11.58
CA PRO A 257 -15.34 18.00 12.98
C PRO A 257 -16.66 17.30 13.33
N GLN A 258 -17.77 17.65 12.65
CA GLN A 258 -19.08 17.04 12.90
C GLN A 258 -19.07 15.55 12.57
N LYS A 259 -18.33 15.12 11.54
CA LYS A 259 -18.18 13.69 11.22
C LYS A 259 -17.43 12.94 12.33
N VAL A 260 -16.39 13.53 12.89
CA VAL A 260 -15.61 12.94 13.99
C VAL A 260 -16.47 12.84 15.25
N SER A 261 -17.17 13.93 15.62
CA SER A 261 -18.09 13.94 16.76
C SER A 261 -19.25 12.94 16.58
N ALA A 262 -19.83 12.85 15.39
CA ALA A 262 -20.88 11.88 15.09
C ALA A 262 -20.39 10.43 15.29
N MET A 263 -19.16 10.11 14.85
CA MET A 263 -18.57 8.80 15.10
C MET A 263 -18.34 8.54 16.59
N ARG A 264 -17.88 9.53 17.36
CA ARG A 264 -17.76 9.37 18.82
C ARG A 264 -19.12 9.08 19.45
N HIS A 265 -20.14 9.90 19.14
CA HIS A 265 -21.49 9.73 19.68
C HIS A 265 -22.13 8.40 19.31
N LYS A 266 -21.83 7.87 18.12
CA LYS A 266 -22.32 6.55 17.68
C LYS A 266 -21.94 5.42 18.63
N PHE A 267 -20.74 5.45 19.21
CA PHE A 267 -20.24 4.37 20.07
C PHE A 267 -20.28 4.69 21.56
N VAL A 268 -20.14 5.97 21.91
CA VAL A 268 -20.03 6.41 23.30
C VAL A 268 -21.36 6.94 23.85
N GLY A 269 -22.27 7.40 22.99
CA GLY A 269 -23.48 8.14 23.35
C GLY A 269 -23.28 9.67 23.32
N ARG A 270 -24.35 10.44 23.51
CA ARG A 270 -24.25 11.89 23.76
C ARG A 270 -23.83 12.11 25.20
N GLU A 271 -22.94 13.09 25.43
CA GLU A 271 -22.60 13.55 26.78
C GLU A 271 -23.85 14.11 27.43
N THR A 272 -24.50 13.31 28.27
CA THR A 272 -25.47 13.81 29.24
C THR A 272 -24.73 14.04 30.55
N SER A 273 -25.20 14.97 31.37
CA SER A 273 -24.60 15.38 32.64
C SER A 273 -24.41 14.23 33.66
N SER A 274 -24.88 13.00 33.39
CA SER A 274 -24.65 11.80 34.21
C SER A 274 -23.92 10.65 33.50
N SER A 275 -23.46 10.81 32.24
CA SER A 275 -22.70 9.75 31.58
C SER A 275 -21.26 9.72 32.11
N ALA A 276 -20.95 8.71 32.92
CA ALA A 276 -19.58 8.40 33.33
C ALA A 276 -18.62 8.48 32.13
N ASN A 277 -17.46 9.12 32.34
CA ASN A 277 -16.42 9.35 31.35
C ASN A 277 -16.13 8.06 30.54
N THR A 278 -16.69 7.94 29.34
CA THR A 278 -16.59 6.70 28.56
C THR A 278 -15.48 6.86 27.53
N TYR A 279 -14.49 5.99 27.56
CA TYR A 279 -13.40 5.98 26.59
C TYR A 279 -13.80 5.22 25.32
N LEU A 280 -13.34 5.71 24.16
CA LEU A 280 -13.45 4.99 22.89
C LEU A 280 -12.10 4.43 22.48
N VAL A 281 -11.99 3.10 22.36
CA VAL A 281 -10.75 2.39 22.02
C VAL A 281 -10.91 1.62 20.72
N ALA A 282 -10.03 1.87 19.75
CA ALA A 282 -9.99 1.08 18.53
C ALA A 282 -8.96 -0.05 18.61
N LEU A 283 -9.36 -1.23 18.12
CA LEU A 283 -8.54 -2.43 18.03
C LEU A 283 -8.28 -2.72 16.54
N LEU A 284 -7.03 -2.63 16.12
CA LEU A 284 -6.64 -2.79 14.72
C LEU A 284 -5.74 -4.04 14.57
N PRO A 285 -6.34 -5.23 14.35
CA PRO A 285 -5.59 -6.50 14.27
C PRO A 285 -4.76 -6.67 13.00
N GLY A 286 -4.85 -5.71 12.06
CA GLY A 286 -4.21 -5.78 10.75
C GLY A 286 -5.16 -6.35 9.69
N SER A 287 -4.64 -6.55 8.48
CA SER A 287 -5.44 -6.93 7.30
C SER A 287 -5.04 -8.28 6.69
N LYS A 288 -4.01 -8.93 7.21
CA LYS A 288 -3.45 -10.17 6.66
C LYS A 288 -3.79 -11.36 7.55
N SER A 289 -4.03 -12.52 6.95
CA SER A 289 -4.42 -13.75 7.67
C SER A 289 -3.51 -14.08 8.85
N VAL A 290 -2.19 -14.02 8.70
CA VAL A 290 -1.22 -14.29 9.80
C VAL A 290 -1.34 -13.25 10.93
N LYS A 291 -1.54 -11.98 10.58
CA LYS A 291 -1.75 -10.90 11.57
C LYS A 291 -3.11 -11.05 12.26
N LEU A 292 -4.15 -11.35 11.50
CA LEU A 292 -5.51 -11.56 12.02
C LEU A 292 -5.55 -12.76 12.97
N ALA A 293 -4.94 -13.89 12.59
CA ALA A 293 -4.92 -15.11 13.41
C ALA A 293 -4.27 -14.90 14.78
N SER A 294 -3.31 -13.97 14.89
CA SER A 294 -2.60 -13.65 16.12
C SER A 294 -3.27 -12.51 16.89
N MET A 295 -3.52 -11.41 16.22
CA MET A 295 -3.89 -10.16 16.85
C MET A 295 -5.39 -10.08 17.16
N VAL A 296 -6.27 -10.77 16.42
CA VAL A 296 -7.70 -10.80 16.79
C VAL A 296 -7.88 -11.37 18.20
N PRO A 297 -7.48 -12.62 18.50
CA PRO A 297 -7.67 -13.18 19.83
C PRO A 297 -6.87 -12.42 20.91
N PHE A 298 -5.67 -11.93 20.59
CA PHE A 298 -4.86 -11.17 21.54
C PHE A 298 -5.48 -9.81 21.92
N LEU A 299 -5.97 -9.04 20.95
CA LEU A 299 -6.62 -7.74 21.20
C LEU A 299 -7.97 -7.91 21.90
N LEU A 300 -8.71 -8.98 21.62
CA LEU A 300 -9.93 -9.30 22.36
C LEU A 300 -9.62 -9.61 23.83
N ALA A 301 -8.55 -10.36 24.11
CA ALA A 301 -8.11 -10.58 25.49
C ALA A 301 -7.71 -9.25 26.18
N CYS A 302 -7.01 -8.36 25.46
CA CYS A 302 -6.71 -7.02 25.97
C CYS A 302 -8.00 -6.26 26.31
N ALA A 303 -9.00 -6.25 25.41
CA ALA A 303 -10.28 -5.58 25.65
C ALA A 303 -11.02 -6.13 26.87
N TYR A 304 -10.99 -7.46 27.07
CA TYR A 304 -11.53 -8.08 28.27
C TYR A 304 -10.85 -7.56 29.54
N TRP A 305 -9.52 -7.62 29.61
CA TRP A 305 -8.77 -7.18 30.78
C TRP A 305 -8.92 -5.68 31.03
N MET A 306 -8.91 -4.86 29.98
CA MET A 306 -9.15 -3.41 30.08
C MET A 306 -10.51 -3.11 30.70
N THR A 307 -11.57 -3.86 30.33
CA THR A 307 -12.90 -3.72 30.92
C THR A 307 -12.92 -4.03 32.42
N ARG A 308 -12.10 -5.00 32.87
CA ARG A 308 -11.99 -5.39 34.28
C ARG A 308 -11.15 -4.45 35.12
N ARG A 309 -10.16 -3.80 34.50
CA ARG A 309 -9.16 -2.96 35.18
C ARG A 309 -9.50 -1.48 35.17
N CYS A 310 -10.31 -1.03 34.22
CA CYS A 310 -10.70 0.37 34.11
C CYS A 310 -11.90 0.68 35.01
N ALA A 311 -11.77 1.71 35.86
CA ALA A 311 -12.89 2.22 36.65
C ALA A 311 -13.97 2.90 35.79
N ALA A 312 -13.59 3.35 34.59
CA ALA A 312 -14.45 4.04 33.64
C ALA A 312 -14.91 3.09 32.53
N ARG A 313 -16.09 3.34 31.93
CA ARG A 313 -16.59 2.51 30.83
C ARG A 313 -15.71 2.66 29.59
N ILE A 314 -15.46 1.55 28.89
CA ILE A 314 -14.73 1.56 27.61
C ILE A 314 -15.63 0.98 26.52
N ALA A 315 -15.80 1.73 25.43
CA ALA A 315 -16.39 1.26 24.18
C ALA A 315 -15.26 0.79 23.25
N PHE A 316 -15.32 -0.47 22.81
CA PHE A 316 -14.34 -1.04 21.88
C PHE A 316 -14.88 -1.12 20.47
N VAL A 317 -14.04 -0.82 19.48
CA VAL A 317 -14.39 -0.92 18.06
C VAL A 317 -13.25 -1.51 17.23
N VAL A 318 -13.58 -2.38 16.28
CA VAL A 318 -12.67 -2.91 15.26
C VAL A 318 -13.10 -2.38 13.90
N PRO A 319 -12.35 -1.45 13.28
CA PRO A 319 -12.56 -1.10 11.89
C PRO A 319 -12.07 -2.24 10.99
N LEU A 320 -12.95 -2.73 10.11
CA LEU A 320 -12.63 -3.81 9.18
C LEU A 320 -11.74 -3.30 8.05
N ALA A 321 -10.73 -4.10 7.70
CA ALA A 321 -9.91 -3.83 6.53
C ALA A 321 -10.73 -4.00 5.24
N PRO A 322 -10.41 -3.27 4.15
CA PRO A 322 -11.07 -3.46 2.86
C PRO A 322 -11.05 -4.92 2.40
N GLY A 323 -12.23 -5.48 2.12
CA GLY A 323 -12.39 -6.88 1.68
C GLY A 323 -12.46 -7.92 2.81
N LEU A 324 -12.44 -7.50 4.09
CA LEU A 324 -12.64 -8.39 5.24
C LEU A 324 -14.09 -8.27 5.75
N SER A 325 -14.82 -9.38 5.82
CA SER A 325 -16.18 -9.41 6.38
C SER A 325 -16.19 -9.66 7.89
N ALA A 326 -17.31 -9.32 8.54
CA ALA A 326 -17.51 -9.60 9.96
C ALA A 326 -17.40 -11.11 10.29
N HIS A 327 -17.95 -11.97 9.43
CA HIS A 327 -17.84 -13.43 9.58
C HIS A 327 -16.40 -13.93 9.45
N GLN A 328 -15.64 -13.39 8.49
CA GLN A 328 -14.22 -13.74 8.35
C GLN A 328 -13.40 -13.31 9.56
N LEU A 329 -13.66 -12.11 10.10
CA LEU A 329 -13.01 -11.65 11.32
C LEU A 329 -13.37 -12.56 12.52
N ALA A 330 -14.64 -12.93 12.67
CA ALA A 330 -15.12 -13.79 13.75
C ALA A 330 -14.48 -15.18 13.72
N ALA A 331 -14.24 -15.75 12.54
CA ALA A 331 -13.54 -17.03 12.40
C ALA A 331 -12.13 -17.02 12.99
N TYR A 332 -11.43 -15.86 12.99
CA TYR A 332 -10.13 -15.75 13.67
C TYR A 332 -10.25 -15.72 15.21
N ALA A 333 -11.43 -15.45 15.76
CA ALA A 333 -11.71 -15.52 17.18
C ALA A 333 -12.31 -16.88 17.61
N ASP A 334 -12.43 -17.84 16.69
CA ASP A 334 -12.94 -19.18 16.98
C ASP A 334 -11.78 -20.18 17.11
N PRO A 335 -11.57 -20.79 18.29
CA PRO A 335 -10.53 -21.80 18.51
C PRO A 335 -10.62 -23.02 17.58
N GLN A 336 -11.83 -23.38 17.10
CA GLN A 336 -11.99 -24.50 16.16
C GLN A 336 -11.39 -24.19 14.79
N HIS A 337 -11.48 -22.94 14.35
CA HIS A 337 -10.95 -22.46 13.09
C HIS A 337 -9.53 -21.90 13.23
N ASN A 338 -9.16 -21.47 14.43
CA ASN A 338 -7.89 -20.81 14.71
C ASN A 338 -7.23 -21.35 16.00
N PRO A 339 -6.38 -22.40 15.91
CA PRO A 339 -5.67 -22.96 17.06
C PRO A 339 -4.61 -22.01 17.65
N VAL A 340 -4.40 -20.85 17.03
CA VAL A 340 -3.52 -19.80 17.54
C VAL A 340 -4.11 -19.13 18.79
N VAL A 341 -5.43 -19.14 18.97
CA VAL A 341 -6.14 -18.49 20.08
C VAL A 341 -5.55 -18.90 21.43
N GLU A 342 -5.31 -20.21 21.62
CA GLU A 342 -4.77 -20.75 22.88
C GLU A 342 -3.30 -20.36 23.06
N ARG A 343 -2.50 -20.47 21.99
CA ARG A 343 -1.05 -20.20 22.03
C ARG A 343 -0.69 -18.76 22.36
N VAL A 344 -1.57 -17.80 22.04
CA VAL A 344 -1.33 -16.39 22.38
C VAL A 344 -1.90 -15.98 23.73
N GLY A 345 -2.52 -16.91 24.48
CA GLY A 345 -3.29 -16.55 25.67
C GLY A 345 -4.41 -15.57 25.33
N GLY A 346 -5.11 -15.82 24.22
CA GLY A 346 -6.09 -14.91 23.64
C GLY A 346 -7.51 -15.14 24.17
N ALA A 347 -8.46 -14.47 23.52
CA ALA A 347 -9.88 -14.62 23.82
C ALA A 347 -10.65 -15.15 22.61
N ALA A 348 -11.60 -16.04 22.87
CA ALA A 348 -12.56 -16.49 21.87
C ALA A 348 -13.81 -15.60 21.86
N ALA A 349 -14.37 -15.35 20.69
CA ALA A 349 -15.57 -14.52 20.54
C ALA A 349 -16.51 -15.04 19.45
N VAL A 350 -17.79 -14.70 19.61
CA VAL A 350 -18.86 -15.04 18.65
C VAL A 350 -19.55 -13.75 18.18
N LEU A 351 -20.09 -13.77 16.96
CA LEU A 351 -20.94 -12.67 16.49
C LEU A 351 -22.24 -12.62 17.30
N GLY A 352 -22.66 -11.41 17.68
CA GLY A 352 -23.91 -11.20 18.39
C GLY A 352 -25.16 -11.51 17.53
N PRO A 353 -26.30 -11.85 18.16
CA PRO A 353 -27.57 -12.03 17.46
C PRO A 353 -28.01 -10.70 16.82
N GLY A 354 -28.46 -10.75 15.55
CA GLY A 354 -28.79 -9.55 14.76
C GLY A 354 -27.68 -9.07 13.81
N ALA A 355 -26.63 -9.87 13.59
CA ALA A 355 -25.68 -9.69 12.49
C ALA A 355 -26.36 -9.97 11.13
N SER A 356 -27.34 -9.14 10.74
CA SER A 356 -27.76 -9.02 9.35
C SER A 356 -26.69 -8.24 8.58
N ASN A 357 -26.78 -8.21 7.24
CA ASN A 357 -25.90 -7.42 6.37
C ASN A 357 -25.91 -5.90 6.64
N ASP A 358 -26.66 -5.44 7.65
CA ASP A 358 -26.73 -4.04 8.05
C ASP A 358 -25.61 -3.70 9.05
N ALA A 359 -24.64 -2.95 8.55
CA ALA A 359 -23.33 -2.65 9.14
C ALA A 359 -23.34 -1.96 10.52
N THR A 360 -24.50 -1.54 11.02
CA THR A 360 -24.60 -0.53 12.08
C THR A 360 -24.64 -1.13 13.49
N ASN A 361 -24.94 -2.42 13.66
CA ASN A 361 -25.08 -3.06 14.97
C ASN A 361 -24.31 -4.38 15.13
N THR A 362 -23.36 -4.67 14.24
CA THR A 362 -22.57 -5.90 14.31
C THR A 362 -21.56 -5.83 15.46
N VAL A 363 -21.64 -6.78 16.39
CA VAL A 363 -20.74 -6.87 17.56
C VAL A 363 -20.14 -8.26 17.69
N LEU A 364 -18.91 -8.33 18.20
CA LEU A 364 -18.29 -9.54 18.73
C LEU A 364 -18.50 -9.59 20.24
N ARG A 365 -18.99 -10.71 20.75
CA ARG A 365 -19.11 -10.99 22.19
C ARG A 365 -18.03 -11.98 22.60
N ILE A 366 -17.18 -11.56 23.53
CA ILE A 366 -16.14 -12.43 24.11
C ILE A 366 -16.82 -13.53 24.95
N THR A 367 -16.35 -14.77 24.83
CA THR A 367 -16.95 -15.94 25.47
C THR A 367 -16.00 -16.71 26.39
N HIS A 368 -14.72 -16.79 26.04
CA HIS A 368 -13.72 -17.55 26.78
C HIS A 368 -12.37 -16.84 26.73
N LEU A 369 -11.57 -17.05 27.78
CA LEU A 369 -10.17 -16.64 27.87
C LEU A 369 -9.27 -17.87 27.96
N TYR A 370 -8.08 -17.73 27.41
CA TYR A 370 -7.05 -18.76 27.40
C TYR A 370 -5.78 -18.23 28.07
N SER A 371 -5.13 -19.07 28.88
CA SER A 371 -3.80 -18.76 29.44
C SER A 371 -2.70 -19.28 28.52
N GLY A 372 -1.71 -18.44 28.20
CA GLY A 372 -0.65 -18.74 27.23
C GLY A 372 0.54 -19.54 27.78
N ASP A 373 0.65 -19.73 29.11
CA ASP A 373 1.87 -20.24 29.74
C ASP A 373 1.76 -21.67 30.33
N THR A 374 0.57 -22.26 30.43
CA THR A 374 0.37 -23.61 30.98
C THR A 374 -0.85 -24.24 30.34
N GLY A 375 -0.75 -25.50 29.89
CA GLY A 375 -1.75 -26.22 29.11
C GLY A 375 -3.22 -25.87 29.41
N SER A 376 -3.95 -25.54 28.34
CA SER A 376 -5.42 -25.48 28.21
C SER A 376 -6.23 -25.01 29.44
N HIS A 377 -5.74 -24.02 30.20
CA HIS A 377 -6.59 -23.31 31.14
C HIS A 377 -7.54 -22.39 30.35
N ARG A 378 -8.77 -22.87 30.19
CA ARG A 378 -9.90 -22.18 29.55
C ARG A 378 -10.84 -21.68 30.63
N GLU A 379 -10.98 -20.37 30.73
CA GLU A 379 -11.93 -19.73 31.64
C GLU A 379 -13.11 -19.18 30.84
N ARG A 380 -14.34 -19.52 31.23
CA ARG A 380 -15.54 -18.94 30.63
C ARG A 380 -15.75 -17.54 31.19
N THR A 381 -15.96 -16.55 30.34
CA THR A 381 -16.20 -15.19 30.81
C THR A 381 -17.53 -15.11 31.58
N PRO A 382 -17.57 -14.44 32.74
CA PRO A 382 -18.79 -14.29 33.53
C PRO A 382 -19.94 -13.67 32.72
N ALA A 383 -21.11 -14.31 32.75
CA ALA A 383 -22.30 -13.82 32.05
C ALA A 383 -22.81 -12.48 32.60
N SER A 384 -22.46 -12.15 33.85
CA SER A 384 -22.86 -10.92 34.54
C SER A 384 -22.19 -9.65 33.99
N MET A 385 -21.10 -9.76 33.22
CA MET A 385 -20.42 -8.61 32.63
C MET A 385 -19.85 -8.97 31.25
N PRO A 386 -20.71 -9.06 30.21
CA PRO A 386 -20.27 -9.41 28.87
C PRO A 386 -19.42 -8.28 28.27
N VAL A 387 -18.31 -8.63 27.63
CA VAL A 387 -17.47 -7.69 26.89
C VAL A 387 -17.83 -7.77 25.42
N THR A 388 -18.31 -6.66 24.87
CA THR A 388 -18.70 -6.52 23.47
C THR A 388 -17.76 -5.58 22.72
N VAL A 389 -17.42 -5.94 21.49
CA VAL A 389 -16.58 -5.16 20.59
C VAL A 389 -17.36 -4.86 19.32
N HIS A 390 -17.57 -3.59 19.01
CA HIS A 390 -18.28 -3.18 17.80
C HIS A 390 -17.43 -3.40 16.56
N LEU A 391 -18.06 -3.78 15.44
CA LEU A 391 -17.41 -3.84 14.14
C LEU A 391 -17.83 -2.64 13.30
N HIS A 392 -16.86 -1.98 12.68
CA HIS A 392 -17.12 -0.88 11.75
C HIS A 392 -16.67 -1.29 10.34
N THR A 393 -17.62 -1.41 9.43
CA THR A 393 -17.39 -1.99 8.09
C THR A 393 -16.99 -0.94 7.04
N GLU A 394 -17.24 0.35 7.29
CA GLU A 394 -16.91 1.41 6.34
C GLU A 394 -15.40 1.68 6.33
N ALA A 395 -14.79 1.66 5.14
CA ALA A 395 -13.37 1.92 4.95
C ALA A 395 -13.14 3.09 3.97
N PRO A 396 -12.24 4.04 4.28
CA PRO A 396 -11.34 4.08 5.44
C PRO A 396 -12.01 4.71 6.67
N ALA A 397 -11.73 4.16 7.85
CA ALA A 397 -12.35 4.57 9.10
C ALA A 397 -11.70 5.82 9.76
N TYR A 398 -11.20 6.78 8.98
CA TYR A 398 -10.43 7.90 9.52
C TYR A 398 -11.19 8.77 10.53
N PRO A 399 -12.47 9.14 10.31
CA PRO A 399 -13.23 9.89 11.31
C PRO A 399 -13.42 9.13 12.62
N LEU A 400 -13.60 7.80 12.55
CA LEU A 400 -13.68 6.93 13.73
C LEU A 400 -12.36 6.91 14.49
N LEU A 401 -11.25 6.67 13.79
CA LEU A 401 -9.92 6.59 14.41
C LEU A 401 -9.50 7.94 15.02
N ALA A 402 -9.90 9.07 14.43
CA ALA A 402 -9.71 10.40 15.02
C ALA A 402 -10.52 10.60 16.32
N ALA A 403 -11.70 9.97 16.41
CA ALA A 403 -12.59 10.07 17.56
C ALA A 403 -12.14 9.23 18.76
N CYS A 404 -11.22 8.28 18.55
CA CYS A 404 -10.72 7.37 19.59
C CYS A 404 -9.79 8.06 20.58
N ASP A 405 -9.89 7.65 21.85
CA ASP A 405 -9.00 8.07 22.93
C ASP A 405 -7.66 7.32 22.89
N LEU A 406 -7.68 6.07 22.43
CA LEU A 406 -6.52 5.21 22.27
C LEU A 406 -6.75 4.18 21.13
N CYS A 407 -5.70 3.84 20.40
CA CYS A 407 -5.70 2.72 19.46
C CYS A 407 -4.69 1.65 19.89
N LEU A 408 -5.10 0.38 19.88
CA LEU A 408 -4.20 -0.77 20.00
C LEU A 408 -4.06 -1.41 18.63
N THR A 409 -2.82 -1.58 18.16
CA THR A 409 -2.59 -2.08 16.81
C THR A 409 -1.32 -2.91 16.68
N THR A 410 -1.15 -3.58 15.55
CA THR A 410 0.13 -4.17 15.13
C THR A 410 0.81 -3.32 14.06
N VAL A 411 2.08 -3.59 13.81
CA VAL A 411 2.92 -2.86 12.84
C VAL A 411 2.37 -2.91 11.42
N GLY A 412 2.38 -1.77 10.72
CA GLY A 412 1.89 -1.65 9.35
C GLY A 412 1.69 -0.19 8.91
N ALA A 413 1.11 -0.01 7.72
CA ALA A 413 0.77 1.31 7.16
C ALA A 413 -0.21 2.09 8.06
N ASN A 414 -1.06 1.38 8.79
CA ASN A 414 -1.94 1.95 9.82
C ASN A 414 -1.19 2.79 10.88
N THR A 415 0.06 2.47 11.23
CA THR A 415 0.85 3.28 12.19
C THR A 415 1.15 4.67 11.63
N ALA A 416 1.38 4.78 10.31
CA ALA A 416 1.51 6.06 9.64
C ALA A 416 0.18 6.83 9.59
N GLU A 417 -0.92 6.14 9.33
CA GLU A 417 -2.26 6.73 9.28
C GLU A 417 -2.71 7.25 10.65
N LEU A 418 -2.50 6.48 11.72
CA LEU A 418 -2.80 6.88 13.10
C LEU A 418 -1.93 8.05 13.56
N ALA A 419 -0.65 8.08 13.15
CA ALA A 419 0.19 9.24 13.39
C ALA A 419 -0.34 10.48 12.68
N ALA A 420 -0.78 10.36 11.42
CA ALA A 420 -1.36 11.49 10.67
C ALA A 420 -2.66 12.04 11.29
N LEU A 421 -3.43 11.19 11.99
CA LEU A 421 -4.58 11.58 12.81
C LEU A 421 -4.19 12.16 14.18
N HIS A 422 -2.92 12.00 14.57
CA HIS A 422 -2.41 12.24 15.92
C HIS A 422 -3.17 11.45 16.99
N THR A 423 -3.66 10.26 16.67
CA THR A 423 -4.38 9.43 17.64
C THR A 423 -3.36 8.70 18.53
N PRO A 424 -3.46 8.83 19.88
CA PRO A 424 -2.62 8.06 20.79
C PRO A 424 -2.71 6.57 20.47
N THR A 425 -1.57 5.91 20.30
CA THR A 425 -1.53 4.53 19.80
C THR A 425 -0.48 3.71 20.54
N MET A 426 -0.84 2.47 20.85
CA MET A 426 0.06 1.42 21.33
C MET A 426 0.21 0.35 20.25
N VAL A 427 1.43 0.19 19.77
CA VAL A 427 1.83 -0.79 18.77
C VAL A 427 2.34 -2.05 19.47
N LEU A 428 1.78 -3.18 19.09
CA LEU A 428 1.97 -4.48 19.73
C LEU A 428 2.56 -5.45 18.70
N VAL A 429 3.70 -6.03 19.06
CA VAL A 429 4.42 -7.03 18.26
C VAL A 429 4.69 -8.26 19.16
N PRO A 430 3.70 -9.13 19.34
CA PRO A 430 3.85 -10.34 20.15
C PRO A 430 4.83 -11.32 19.47
N THR A 431 5.93 -11.65 20.15
CA THR A 431 6.98 -12.51 19.60
C THR A 431 6.67 -14.01 19.70
N GLN A 432 5.64 -14.40 20.47
CA GLN A 432 5.29 -15.81 20.75
C GLN A 432 5.01 -16.65 19.51
N GLN A 433 4.72 -16.03 18.36
CA GLN A 433 4.46 -16.74 17.12
C GLN A 433 5.63 -16.75 16.14
N PHE A 434 6.60 -15.86 16.33
CA PHE A 434 7.76 -15.80 15.45
C PHE A 434 8.62 -17.06 15.58
N GLU A 435 8.50 -17.80 16.67
CA GLU A 435 9.20 -19.08 16.89
C GLU A 435 8.75 -20.17 15.89
N ASP A 436 7.49 -20.14 15.46
CA ASP A 436 6.88 -21.08 14.49
C ASP A 436 6.70 -20.51 13.07
N MET A 437 7.03 -19.24 12.86
CA MET A 437 6.88 -18.60 11.54
C MET A 437 7.84 -19.23 10.53
N ARG A 438 7.28 -20.00 9.60
CA ARG A 438 7.95 -20.47 8.37
C ARG A 438 7.77 -19.51 7.20
N ALA A 439 7.03 -18.42 7.41
CA ALA A 439 6.70 -17.42 6.40
C ALA A 439 7.66 -16.22 6.50
N TRP A 440 8.93 -16.44 6.16
CA TRP A 440 9.85 -15.35 5.83
C TRP A 440 9.62 -14.93 4.38
N ASP A 441 9.69 -13.64 4.10
CA ASP A 441 9.42 -13.10 2.75
C ASP A 441 10.70 -12.94 1.89
N GLY A 442 10.53 -12.79 0.58
CA GLY A 442 11.61 -12.49 -0.36
C GLY A 442 12.48 -13.69 -0.75
N LEU A 443 13.75 -13.44 -1.10
CA LEU A 443 14.71 -14.50 -1.47
C LEU A 443 14.86 -15.53 -0.34
N ILE A 444 14.79 -15.07 0.91
CA ILE A 444 14.79 -15.90 2.12
C ILE A 444 13.56 -16.81 2.15
N GLY A 445 12.37 -16.29 1.83
CA GLY A 445 11.15 -17.09 1.72
C GLY A 445 11.19 -18.17 0.66
N LEU A 446 11.85 -17.89 -0.47
CA LEU A 446 12.07 -18.88 -1.53
C LEU A 446 13.05 -19.97 -1.06
N LEU A 447 14.10 -19.59 -0.33
CA LEU A 447 15.08 -20.52 0.27
C LEU A 447 14.46 -21.37 1.40
N CYS A 448 13.53 -20.80 2.18
CA CYS A 448 12.81 -21.51 3.23
C CYS A 448 11.78 -22.53 2.70
N ARG A 449 11.46 -22.51 1.40
CA ARG A 449 10.57 -23.49 0.74
C ARG A 449 11.28 -24.74 0.23
N VAL A 450 12.61 -24.81 0.33
CA VAL A 450 13.39 -26.00 -0.03
C VAL A 450 13.18 -27.09 1.04
N PRO A 451 12.76 -28.33 0.66
CA PRO A 451 12.56 -29.43 1.62
C PRO A 451 13.85 -29.68 2.43
N LEU A 452 13.72 -30.00 3.73
CA LEU A 452 14.79 -30.16 4.73
C LEU A 452 15.60 -28.90 5.07
N ILE A 453 16.20 -28.22 4.08
CA ILE A 453 17.10 -27.07 4.31
C ILE A 453 16.32 -25.85 4.85
N GLY A 454 15.10 -25.65 4.34
CA GLY A 454 14.29 -24.49 4.70
C GLY A 454 13.87 -24.45 6.16
N ALA A 455 13.68 -25.60 6.80
CA ALA A 455 13.32 -25.69 8.22
C ALA A 455 14.48 -25.30 9.16
N LEU A 456 15.70 -25.69 8.81
CA LEU A 456 16.89 -25.33 9.58
C LEU A 456 17.23 -23.84 9.40
N LEU A 457 17.14 -23.34 8.16
CA LEU A 457 17.37 -21.93 7.84
C LEU A 457 16.32 -21.01 8.49
N ALA A 458 15.04 -21.36 8.43
CA ALA A 458 13.97 -20.59 9.08
C ALA A 458 14.18 -20.50 10.59
N ARG A 459 14.60 -21.58 11.26
CA ARG A 459 14.93 -21.56 12.69
C ARG A 459 16.13 -20.67 13.00
N LEU A 460 17.16 -20.69 12.17
CA LEU A 460 18.34 -19.85 12.35
C LEU A 460 17.99 -18.36 12.17
N ILE A 461 17.20 -18.03 11.15
CA ILE A 461 16.72 -16.66 10.89
C ILE A 461 15.76 -16.20 11.99
N ASN A 462 14.82 -17.04 12.43
CA ASN A 462 13.96 -16.78 13.58
C ASN A 462 14.82 -16.47 14.82
N ARG A 463 15.81 -17.30 15.13
CA ARG A 463 16.73 -17.07 16.26
C ARG A 463 17.52 -15.79 16.13
N LEU A 464 18.05 -15.50 14.94
CA LEU A 464 18.83 -14.28 14.69
C LEU A 464 17.95 -13.04 14.83
N VAL A 465 16.76 -13.03 14.23
CA VAL A 465 15.84 -11.90 14.29
C VAL A 465 15.31 -11.71 15.72
N LEU A 466 14.92 -12.78 16.41
CA LEU A 466 14.54 -12.72 17.83
C LEU A 466 15.71 -12.26 18.71
N TRP A 467 16.94 -12.67 18.42
CA TRP A 467 18.14 -12.21 19.13
C TRP A 467 18.39 -10.72 18.86
N GLN A 468 18.25 -10.25 17.62
CA GLN A 468 18.38 -8.83 17.31
C GLN A 468 17.28 -7.98 17.95
N TYR A 469 16.04 -8.49 18.05
CA TYR A 469 14.96 -7.87 18.81
C TYR A 469 15.28 -7.82 20.31
N ARG A 470 15.69 -8.94 20.90
CA ARG A 470 16.04 -9.05 22.34
C ARG A 470 17.24 -8.20 22.73
N THR A 471 18.20 -8.00 21.84
CA THR A 471 19.40 -7.17 22.08
C THR A 471 19.19 -5.69 21.77
N GLY A 472 17.97 -5.26 21.40
CA GLY A 472 17.66 -3.86 21.11
C GLY A 472 18.28 -3.31 19.82
N ARG A 473 18.93 -4.16 19.00
CA ARG A 473 19.63 -3.75 17.77
C ARG A 473 18.69 -3.41 16.61
N PHE A 474 17.44 -3.87 16.65
CA PHE A 474 16.45 -3.60 15.58
C PHE A 474 15.88 -2.18 15.61
N GLY A 475 16.02 -1.46 16.73
CA GLY A 475 15.33 -0.20 16.95
C GLY A 475 13.81 -0.36 16.97
N TYR A 476 13.08 0.73 16.75
CA TYR A 476 11.63 0.74 16.66
C TYR A 476 11.14 0.25 15.28
N VAL A 477 10.02 -0.47 15.28
CA VAL A 477 9.36 -1.02 14.08
C VAL A 477 8.25 -0.10 13.60
N ALA A 478 7.56 0.61 14.50
CA ALA A 478 6.51 1.55 14.13
C ALA A 478 7.08 2.69 13.29
N LEU A 479 6.42 3.01 12.17
CA LEU A 479 6.90 4.03 11.23
C LEU A 479 7.15 5.40 11.92
N PRO A 480 6.25 5.89 12.80
CA PRO A 480 6.45 7.16 13.49
C PRO A 480 7.71 7.21 14.36
N ASN A 481 8.01 6.13 15.07
CA ASN A 481 9.22 6.06 15.90
C ASN A 481 10.49 6.09 15.06
N ARG A 482 10.48 5.43 13.89
CA ARG A 482 11.57 5.49 12.92
C ARG A 482 11.74 6.88 12.33
N TRP A 483 10.64 7.57 12.01
CA TRP A 483 10.66 8.95 11.52
C TRP A 483 11.22 9.92 12.58
N ALA A 484 10.96 9.65 13.86
CA ALA A 484 11.45 10.43 14.99
C ALA A 484 12.94 10.19 15.33
N GLY A 485 13.70 9.54 14.43
CA GLY A 485 15.12 9.24 14.68
C GLY A 485 15.32 8.11 15.69
N ASN A 486 14.42 7.12 15.69
CA ASN A 486 14.42 5.99 16.63
C ASN A 486 14.13 6.42 18.09
N ARG A 487 13.13 7.29 18.27
CA ARG A 487 12.58 7.73 19.56
C ARG A 487 11.13 7.27 19.70
N GLU A 488 10.72 6.86 20.90
CA GLU A 488 9.31 6.51 21.16
C GLU A 488 8.43 7.77 21.15
N VAL A 489 7.69 7.95 20.04
CA VAL A 489 6.61 8.94 19.92
C VAL A 489 5.23 8.27 19.81
N MET A 490 5.23 6.98 19.47
CA MET A 490 4.11 6.06 19.50
C MET A 490 4.54 4.87 20.37
N LEU A 491 3.73 4.48 21.35
CA LEU A 491 4.11 3.40 22.27
C LEU A 491 4.35 2.12 21.47
N GLU A 492 5.44 1.41 21.75
CA GLU A 492 5.76 0.18 21.05
C GLU A 492 6.20 -0.91 22.03
N ARG A 493 5.47 -2.03 22.04
CA ARG A 493 5.77 -3.19 22.87
C ARG A 493 6.06 -4.38 21.97
N VAL A 494 7.30 -4.86 22.05
CA VAL A 494 7.81 -5.99 21.28
C VAL A 494 8.31 -7.04 22.26
N GLY A 495 7.84 -8.28 22.14
CA GLY A 495 8.30 -9.37 22.99
C GLY A 495 7.22 -10.38 23.29
N ARG A 496 7.43 -11.24 24.30
CA ARG A 496 6.40 -12.14 24.79
C ARG A 496 5.39 -11.33 25.61
N LEU A 497 4.38 -10.79 24.94
CA LEU A 497 3.36 -9.92 25.54
C LEU A 497 2.24 -10.75 26.20
N GLN A 498 1.86 -10.38 27.42
CA GLN A 498 0.66 -10.89 28.08
C GLN A 498 -0.47 -9.86 27.96
N ALA A 499 -1.67 -10.31 27.60
CA ALA A 499 -2.81 -9.42 27.37
C ALA A 499 -3.19 -8.59 28.60
N VAL A 500 -3.02 -9.14 29.81
CA VAL A 500 -3.27 -8.45 31.08
C VAL A 500 -2.30 -7.28 31.28
N SER A 501 -1.00 -7.47 31.06
CA SER A 501 0.01 -6.42 31.23
C SER A 501 -0.15 -5.30 30.19
N VAL A 502 -0.51 -5.67 28.96
CA VAL A 502 -0.84 -4.69 27.90
C VAL A 502 -2.09 -3.90 28.27
N ALA A 503 -3.11 -4.56 28.82
CA ALA A 503 -4.33 -3.90 29.27
C ALA A 503 -4.08 -2.92 30.42
N ASP A 504 -3.24 -3.29 31.39
CA ASP A 504 -2.87 -2.41 32.51
C ASP A 504 -2.18 -1.13 32.02
N GLU A 505 -1.24 -1.27 31.10
CA GLU A 505 -0.57 -0.11 30.51
C GLU A 505 -1.53 0.76 29.68
N ALA A 506 -2.43 0.13 28.92
CA ALA A 506 -3.44 0.84 28.13
C ALA A 506 -4.42 1.61 29.03
N VAL A 507 -4.88 1.01 30.13
CA VAL A 507 -5.77 1.66 31.12
C VAL A 507 -5.05 2.80 31.83
N ALA A 508 -3.79 2.61 32.24
CA ALA A 508 -2.98 3.69 32.82
C ALA A 508 -2.85 4.88 31.86
N LEU A 509 -2.64 4.61 30.56
CA LEU A 509 -2.59 5.65 29.53
C LEU A 509 -3.96 6.33 29.29
N LEU A 510 -5.07 5.60 29.39
CA LEU A 510 -6.42 6.17 29.34
C LEU A 510 -6.73 7.04 30.57
N GLY A 511 -6.16 6.74 31.74
CA GLY A 511 -6.26 7.59 32.93
C GLY A 511 -5.46 8.90 32.83
N ASP A 512 -4.34 8.91 32.08
CA ASP A 512 -3.41 10.03 32.01
C ASP A 512 -3.65 10.94 30.78
N ALA A 513 -4.54 11.92 30.93
CA ALA A 513 -4.88 12.87 29.86
C ALA A 513 -3.65 13.69 29.40
N THR A 514 -2.77 14.05 30.32
CA THR A 514 -1.55 14.82 30.04
C THR A 514 -0.59 14.02 29.17
N ARG A 515 -0.35 12.74 29.49
CA ARG A 515 0.50 11.87 28.67
C ARG A 515 -0.11 11.63 27.30
N ARG A 516 -1.43 11.44 27.19
CA ARG A 516 -2.08 11.36 25.86
C ARG A 516 -1.87 12.64 25.05
N GLN A 517 -2.01 13.81 25.65
CA GLN A 517 -1.80 15.08 24.95
C GLN A 517 -0.35 15.25 24.47
N ARG A 518 0.65 14.86 25.28
CA ARG A 518 2.07 14.87 24.86
C ARG A 518 2.30 13.94 23.67
N LEU A 519 1.70 12.74 23.66
CA LEU A 519 1.79 11.82 22.52
C LEU A 519 1.17 12.43 21.26
N ARG A 520 0.01 13.08 21.35
CA ARG A 520 -0.61 13.77 20.21
C ARG A 520 0.31 14.82 19.62
N GLN A 521 0.93 15.63 20.49
CA GLN A 521 1.87 16.68 20.05
C GLN A 521 3.12 16.08 19.40
N ALA A 522 3.72 15.05 20.00
CA ALA A 522 4.88 14.36 19.43
C ALA A 522 4.58 13.73 18.05
N LEU A 523 3.38 13.14 17.88
CA LEU A 523 2.94 12.62 16.59
C LEU A 523 2.78 13.76 15.56
N ALA A 524 2.18 14.89 15.94
CA ALA A 524 2.01 16.04 15.07
C ALA A 524 3.34 16.62 14.57
N GLU A 525 4.32 16.73 15.46
CA GLU A 525 5.68 17.18 15.14
C GLU A 525 6.38 16.25 14.15
N VAL A 526 6.28 14.94 14.37
CA VAL A 526 6.98 13.93 13.55
C VAL A 526 6.33 13.72 12.18
N VAL A 527 5.02 13.93 12.08
CA VAL A 527 4.30 13.82 10.80
C VAL A 527 4.58 15.05 9.93
N GLY A 528 4.57 16.24 10.52
CA GLY A 528 4.75 17.50 9.82
C GLY A 528 3.47 18.03 9.15
N PRO A 529 3.57 19.16 8.43
CA PRO A 529 2.41 19.83 7.86
C PRO A 529 1.92 19.16 6.56
N PRO A 530 0.62 19.31 6.23
CA PRO A 530 0.07 18.85 4.95
C PRO A 530 0.63 19.62 3.73
N GLY A 531 0.23 19.19 2.54
CA GLY A 531 0.48 19.82 1.23
C GLY A 531 1.38 19.00 0.29
N ALA A 532 1.78 17.80 0.69
CA ALA A 532 2.62 16.89 -0.10
C ALA A 532 1.93 16.47 -1.40
N LEU A 533 0.62 16.16 -1.35
CA LEU A 533 -0.16 15.81 -2.55
C LEU A 533 -0.13 16.91 -3.62
N ARG A 534 -0.39 18.17 -3.23
CA ARG A 534 -0.37 19.30 -4.17
C ARG A 534 1.02 19.50 -4.79
N ARG A 535 2.07 19.39 -3.98
CA ARG A 535 3.46 19.49 -4.43
C ARG A 535 3.86 18.34 -5.37
N LEU A 536 3.39 17.12 -5.09
CA LEU A 536 3.60 15.95 -5.95
C LEU A 536 2.94 16.15 -7.32
N VAL A 537 1.67 16.57 -7.31
CA VAL A 537 0.89 16.82 -8.53
C VAL A 537 1.57 17.90 -9.39
N ALA A 538 2.01 19.00 -8.78
CA ALA A 538 2.75 20.05 -9.50
C ALA A 538 4.06 19.51 -10.12
N LEU A 539 4.73 18.55 -9.47
CA LEU A 539 5.93 17.91 -10.02
C LEU A 539 5.60 17.00 -11.21
N VAL A 540 4.47 16.28 -11.16
CA VAL A 540 3.95 15.50 -12.30
C VAL A 540 3.62 16.42 -13.46
N ASP A 541 2.90 17.52 -13.22
CA ASP A 541 2.55 18.51 -14.24
C ASP A 541 3.81 19.05 -14.94
N ARG A 542 4.81 19.45 -14.14
CA ARG A 542 6.10 19.93 -14.65
C ARG A 542 6.81 18.88 -15.50
N ALA A 543 6.79 17.62 -15.08
CA ALA A 543 7.43 16.53 -15.80
C ALA A 543 6.78 16.30 -17.18
N VAL A 544 5.45 16.32 -17.25
CA VAL A 544 4.70 16.17 -18.50
C VAL A 544 4.92 17.37 -19.43
N GLN A 545 4.79 18.60 -18.91
CA GLN A 545 4.95 19.84 -19.69
C GLN A 545 6.35 19.98 -20.29
N LYS A 546 7.41 19.71 -19.51
CA LYS A 546 8.79 19.77 -20.01
C LYS A 546 9.00 18.83 -21.20
N ARG A 547 8.33 17.66 -21.19
CA ARG A 547 8.42 16.67 -22.26
C ARG A 547 7.64 17.08 -23.50
N GLN A 548 6.53 17.80 -23.35
CA GLN A 548 5.76 18.36 -24.47
C GLN A 548 6.56 19.46 -25.17
N ARG A 549 7.07 20.45 -24.43
CA ARG A 549 7.91 21.53 -24.98
C ARG A 549 9.15 21.01 -25.70
N ALA A 550 9.83 20.02 -25.14
CA ALA A 550 10.98 19.39 -25.79
C ALA A 550 10.63 18.65 -27.10
N LYS A 551 9.37 18.25 -27.30
CA LYS A 551 8.92 17.64 -28.57
C LYS A 551 8.50 18.69 -29.58
N GLU A 552 7.96 19.82 -29.14
CA GLU A 552 7.58 20.96 -29.98
C GLU A 552 8.82 21.65 -30.55
N GLY A 553 9.81 22.00 -29.71
CA GLY A 553 11.07 22.60 -30.19
C GLY A 553 11.81 21.71 -31.18
N ASN A 554 11.84 20.39 -30.97
CA ASN A 554 12.41 19.44 -31.94
C ASN A 554 11.62 19.36 -33.26
N ARG A 555 10.32 19.65 -33.25
CA ARG A 555 9.49 19.69 -34.47
C ARG A 555 9.69 21.00 -35.22
N GLU A 556 9.86 22.11 -34.51
CA GLU A 556 10.19 23.42 -35.08
C GLU A 556 11.59 23.40 -35.71
N GLU A 557 12.61 22.92 -35.00
CA GLU A 557 13.97 22.76 -35.56
C GLU A 557 13.97 21.84 -36.79
N GLN A 558 13.18 20.76 -36.80
CA GLN A 558 13.05 19.88 -37.97
C GLN A 558 12.30 20.54 -39.13
N ARG A 559 11.38 21.46 -38.87
CA ARG A 559 10.67 22.24 -39.90
C ARG A 559 11.55 23.35 -40.47
N GLU A 560 12.31 24.04 -39.64
CA GLU A 560 13.29 25.06 -40.06
C GLU A 560 14.43 24.43 -40.88
N CYS A 561 14.95 23.28 -40.45
CA CYS A 561 15.99 22.56 -41.20
C CYS A 561 15.47 22.01 -42.55
N ALA A 562 14.17 21.72 -42.66
CA ALA A 562 13.54 21.28 -43.91
C ALA A 562 13.13 22.45 -44.85
N THR A 563 13.16 23.69 -44.37
CA THR A 563 12.77 24.90 -45.12
C THR A 563 13.95 25.80 -45.46
N ARG A 564 15.17 25.47 -44.99
CA ARG A 564 16.40 26.11 -45.46
C ARG A 564 16.68 25.70 -46.91
N PRO A 565 16.83 26.66 -47.85
CA PRO A 565 17.34 26.35 -49.18
C PRO A 565 18.76 25.75 -49.05
N ALA A 566 19.03 24.74 -49.88
CA ALA A 566 20.26 23.95 -49.88
C ALA A 566 21.53 24.76 -50.18
#